data_AF-A0A5C1QEB3-F1
#
_entry.id   AF-A0A5C1QEB3-F1
#
_cell.length_a   1.000
_cell.length_b   1.000
_cell.length_c   1.000
_cell.angle_alpha   90.00
_cell.angle_beta   90.00
_cell.angle_gamma   90.00
#
_symmetry.space_group_name_H-M   'P 1'
#
loop_
_entity.id
_entity.type
_entity.pdbx_description
1 polymer ?
#
loop_
_entity_poly.entity_id
_entity_poly.type
_entity_poly.pdbx_seq_one_letter_code
_entity_poly.pdbx_strand_id
1 'polypeptide(L)'
;MKVFSYKGRVNFVDGYNTSHRHSGINFITPHEMRSGKYISIAKNRNNVMLQAKDKNPSRWSNNVKQLPIRHVVYLNPTADTRITMNKKIKVAV
;
A
#
# COMPACT_ATOMS: atom_id res chain seq x y z
N MET A 1 -1.34 42.55 -2.80
CA MET A 1 -1.02 41.10 -2.78
C MET A 1 -2.10 40.40 -1.96
N LYS A 2 -2.98 39.58 -2.58
CA LYS A 2 -4.05 38.86 -1.83
C LYS A 2 -3.46 37.57 -1.26
N VAL A 3 -3.38 37.48 0.06
CA VAL A 3 -2.99 36.24 0.75
C VAL A 3 -4.24 35.36 0.83
N PHE A 4 -4.34 34.35 -0.03
CA PHE A 4 -5.45 33.39 0.03
C PHE A 4 -5.30 32.54 1.30
N SER A 5 -6.36 32.41 2.11
CA SER A 5 -6.36 31.57 3.31
C SER A 5 -6.18 30.09 2.95
N TYR A 6 -5.11 29.46 3.45
CA TYR A 6 -4.72 28.08 3.12
C TYR A 6 -5.38 27.00 4.01
N LYS A 7 -6.22 27.39 4.99
CA LYS A 7 -6.74 26.47 6.02
C LYS A 7 -7.43 25.21 5.45
N GLY A 8 -8.24 25.34 4.40
CA GLY A 8 -8.92 24.19 3.78
C GLY A 8 -7.96 23.20 3.10
N ARG A 9 -6.87 23.69 2.50
CA ARG A 9 -5.86 22.84 1.85
C ARG A 9 -5.01 22.07 2.85
N VAL A 10 -4.62 22.70 3.95
CA VAL A 10 -3.83 22.06 5.00
C VAL A 10 -4.60 20.89 5.61
N ASN A 11 -5.89 21.08 5.91
CA ASN A 11 -6.73 20.02 6.47
C ASN A 11 -6.93 18.85 5.50
N PHE A 12 -7.10 19.13 4.20
CA PHE A 12 -7.20 18.08 3.19
C PHE A 12 -5.89 17.28 3.07
N VAL A 13 -4.75 17.96 2.97
CA VAL A 13 -3.44 17.30 2.79
C VAL A 13 -3.11 16.43 4.00
N ASP A 14 -3.36 16.92 5.21
CA ASP A 14 -3.16 16.11 6.42
C ASP A 14 -4.08 14.89 6.41
N GLY A 15 -5.39 15.09 6.26
CA GLY A 15 -6.36 13.99 6.24
C GLY A 15 -6.09 12.94 5.16
N TYR A 16 -5.68 13.36 3.95
CA TYR A 16 -5.31 12.47 2.86
C TYR A 16 -4.12 11.57 3.22
N ASN A 17 -3.10 12.13 3.88
CA ASN A 17 -1.85 11.44 4.17
C ASN A 17 -1.90 10.60 5.44
N THR A 18 -2.64 11.02 6.47
CA THR A 18 -2.56 10.42 7.82
C THR A 18 -3.80 9.61 8.20
N SER A 19 -4.97 9.93 7.64
CA SER A 19 -6.25 9.37 8.09
C SER A 19 -6.95 8.54 7.01
N HIS A 20 -7.02 9.04 5.77
CA HIS A 20 -7.69 8.35 4.67
C HIS A 20 -6.92 7.10 4.25
N ARG A 21 -7.60 5.95 4.24
CA ARG A 21 -7.03 4.66 3.82
C ARG A 21 -7.33 4.41 2.35
N HIS A 22 -6.29 4.34 1.53
CA HIS A 22 -6.43 4.29 0.07
C HIS A 22 -6.44 2.84 -0.43
N SER A 23 -7.45 2.47 -1.20
CA SER A 23 -7.59 1.12 -1.78
C SER A 23 -6.39 0.73 -2.66
N GLY A 24 -5.83 1.69 -3.42
CA GLY A 24 -4.66 1.49 -4.29
C GLY A 24 -3.37 1.09 -3.56
N ILE A 25 -3.29 1.32 -2.24
CA ILE A 25 -2.20 0.86 -1.38
C ILE A 25 -2.74 -0.05 -0.26
N ASN A 26 -3.73 -0.87 -0.57
CA ASN A 26 -4.31 -1.88 0.32
C ASN A 26 -4.88 -1.31 1.63
N PHE A 27 -5.56 -0.16 1.56
CA PHE A 27 -6.13 0.53 2.71
C PHE A 27 -5.09 0.85 3.79
N ILE A 28 -3.91 1.25 3.35
CA ILE A 28 -2.83 1.81 4.15
C ILE A 28 -2.80 3.32 3.87
N THR A 29 -2.36 4.13 4.83
CA THR A 29 -2.23 5.58 4.58
C THR A 29 -0.90 5.89 3.89
N PRO A 30 -0.79 6.98 3.12
CA PRO A 30 0.48 7.39 2.52
C PRO A 30 1.58 7.57 3.57
N HIS A 31 1.23 8.09 4.75
CA HIS A 31 2.14 8.21 5.88
C HIS A 31 2.60 6.84 6.43
N GLU A 32 1.70 5.86 6.58
CA GLU A 32 2.04 4.49 6.97
C GLU A 32 2.94 3.78 5.95
N MET A 33 2.76 4.04 4.64
CA MET A 33 3.68 3.56 3.60
C MET A 33 5.06 4.22 3.73
N ARG A 34 5.11 5.54 3.81
CA ARG A 34 6.36 6.30 3.82
C ARG A 34 7.19 6.10 5.09
N SER A 35 6.55 5.83 6.23
CA SER A 35 7.20 5.48 7.50
C SER A 35 7.64 4.00 7.57
N GLY A 36 7.27 3.16 6.61
CA GLY A 36 7.55 1.71 6.65
C GLY A 36 6.61 0.91 7.56
N LYS A 37 5.69 1.55 8.29
CA LYS A 37 4.70 0.89 9.16
C LYS A 37 3.80 -0.08 8.40
N TYR A 38 3.63 0.11 7.09
CA TYR A 38 2.91 -0.81 6.23
C TYR A 38 3.39 -2.27 6.32
N ILE A 39 4.69 -2.49 6.61
CA ILE A 39 5.28 -3.83 6.70
C ILE A 39 4.65 -4.62 7.84
N SER A 40 4.58 -4.02 9.04
CA SER A 40 3.99 -4.69 10.20
C SER A 40 2.48 -4.86 10.04
N ILE A 41 1.80 -3.88 9.44
CA ILE A 41 0.37 -3.96 9.12
C ILE A 41 0.10 -5.12 8.16
N ALA A 42 0.87 -5.25 7.08
CA ALA A 42 0.72 -6.33 6.09
C ALA A 42 0.99 -7.70 6.71
N LYS A 43 2.07 -7.85 7.50
CA LYS A 43 2.38 -9.10 8.22
C LYS A 43 1.23 -9.50 9.16
N ASN A 44 0.75 -8.57 9.97
CA ASN A 44 -0.33 -8.86 10.91
C ASN A 44 -1.63 -9.28 10.19
N ARG A 45 -2.02 -8.55 9.14
CA ARG A 45 -3.21 -8.88 8.35
C ARG A 45 -3.10 -10.25 7.68
N ASN A 46 -1.93 -10.60 7.13
CA ASN A 46 -1.70 -11.92 6.56
C ASN A 46 -1.83 -13.01 7.61
N ASN A 47 -1.23 -12.82 8.79
CA ASN A 47 -1.32 -13.78 9.88
C ASN A 47 -2.77 -14.00 10.34
N VAL A 48 -3.53 -12.93 10.55
CA VAL A 48 -4.94 -13.02 10.95
C VAL A 48 -5.76 -13.79 9.91
N MET A 49 -5.55 -13.51 8.61
CA MET A 49 -6.29 -14.18 7.55
C MET A 49 -5.92 -15.67 7.44
N LEU A 50 -4.65 -16.02 7.63
CA LEU A 50 -4.19 -17.42 7.66
C LEU A 50 -4.79 -18.16 8.85
N GLN A 51 -4.72 -17.59 10.06
CA GLN A 51 -5.35 -18.16 11.25
C GLN A 51 -6.87 -18.34 11.09
N ALA A 52 -7.55 -17.41 10.42
CA ALA A 52 -8.97 -17.53 10.14
C ALA A 52 -9.25 -18.70 9.19
N LYS A 53 -8.42 -18.91 8.16
CA LYS A 53 -8.53 -20.08 7.28
C LYS A 53 -8.28 -21.38 8.03
N ASP A 54 -7.26 -21.44 8.88
CA ASP A 54 -6.93 -22.63 9.65
C ASP A 54 -8.09 -23.05 10.57
N LYS A 55 -8.79 -22.08 11.16
CA LYS A 55 -9.95 -22.32 12.03
C LYS A 55 -11.19 -22.82 11.29
N ASN A 56 -11.40 -22.41 10.04
CA ASN A 56 -12.57 -22.82 9.27
C ASN A 56 -12.25 -22.99 7.78
N PRO A 57 -11.55 -24.07 7.39
CA PRO A 57 -11.06 -24.22 6.02
C PRO A 57 -12.17 -24.25 4.97
N SER A 58 -13.35 -24.78 5.30
CA SER A 58 -14.48 -24.93 4.35
C SER A 58 -15.07 -23.60 3.89
N ARG A 59 -14.85 -22.51 4.64
CA ARG A 59 -15.24 -21.15 4.23
C ARG A 59 -14.40 -20.63 3.05
N TRP A 60 -13.22 -21.18 2.81
CA TRP A 60 -12.31 -20.73 1.76
C TRP A 60 -12.25 -21.74 0.61
N SER A 61 -12.73 -21.34 -0.57
CA SER A 61 -12.57 -22.13 -1.80
C SER A 61 -11.15 -22.11 -2.36
N ASN A 62 -10.34 -21.10 -2.01
CA ASN A 62 -9.00 -20.87 -2.53
C ASN A 62 -7.99 -20.56 -1.42
N ASN A 63 -6.72 -20.43 -1.78
CA ASN A 63 -5.70 -19.91 -0.87
C ASN A 63 -5.98 -18.47 -0.44
N VAL A 64 -5.59 -18.16 0.81
CA VAL A 64 -5.70 -16.80 1.34
C VAL A 64 -4.80 -15.88 0.53
N LYS A 65 -5.39 -14.85 -0.08
CA LYS A 65 -4.62 -13.79 -0.73
C LYS A 65 -3.81 -13.02 0.32
N GLN A 66 -2.49 -13.10 0.23
CA GLN A 66 -1.59 -12.36 1.10
C GLN A 66 -1.28 -10.97 0.53
N LEU A 67 -1.19 -9.99 1.42
CA LEU A 67 -0.73 -8.64 1.13
C LEU A 67 0.78 -8.66 0.86
N PRO A 68 1.24 -8.15 -0.30
CA PRO A 68 2.66 -8.11 -0.61
C PRO A 68 3.38 -7.06 0.26
N ILE A 69 4.58 -7.42 0.74
CA ILE A 69 5.44 -6.54 1.57
C ILE A 69 6.48 -5.79 0.71
N ARG A 70 6.61 -6.16 -0.57
CA ARG A 70 7.51 -5.50 -1.51
C ARG A 70 6.91 -4.20 -2.03
N HIS A 71 7.59 -3.08 -1.84
CA HIS A 71 7.17 -1.83 -2.48
C HIS A 71 8.39 -0.97 -2.85
N VAL A 72 8.87 -1.13 -4.08
CA VAL A 72 9.75 -0.14 -4.71
C VAL A 72 8.87 0.74 -5.58
N VAL A 73 8.88 2.04 -5.33
CA VAL A 73 8.15 3.03 -6.14
C VAL A 73 9.15 3.86 -6.90
N TYR A 74 8.91 4.04 -8.18
CA TYR A 74 9.61 5.01 -8.99
C TYR A 74 8.65 6.15 -9.26
N LEU A 75 8.95 7.33 -8.70
CA LEU A 75 8.20 8.54 -9.00
C LEU A 75 8.76 9.11 -10.30
N ASN A 76 7.88 9.30 -11.30
CA ASN A 76 8.26 9.81 -12.62
C ASN A 76 9.45 9.06 -13.25
N PRO A 77 9.35 7.73 -13.45
CA PRO A 77 10.46 6.94 -13.96
C PRO A 77 10.89 7.41 -15.35
N THR A 78 12.18 7.26 -15.67
CA THR A 78 12.70 7.41 -17.05
C THR A 78 12.31 6.21 -17.91
N ALA A 79 12.49 6.29 -19.24
CA ALA A 79 12.26 5.16 -20.14
C ALA A 79 13.10 3.93 -19.75
N ASP A 80 14.38 4.13 -19.45
CA ASP A 80 15.30 3.06 -19.03
C ASP A 80 14.88 2.43 -17.70
N THR A 81 14.40 3.27 -16.77
CA THR A 81 13.84 2.80 -15.51
C THR A 81 12.62 1.91 -15.76
N ARG A 82 11.73 2.29 -16.70
CA ARG A 82 10.56 1.47 -17.09
C ARG A 82 10.98 0.13 -17.71
N ILE A 83 11.99 0.12 -18.59
CA ILE A 83 12.52 -1.11 -19.20
C ILE A 83 13.05 -2.05 -18.12
N THR A 84 13.85 -1.51 -17.18
CA THR A 84 14.44 -2.27 -16.07
C THR A 84 13.36 -2.85 -15.14
N MET A 85 12.34 -2.06 -14.81
CA MET A 85 11.19 -2.52 -14.01
C MET A 85 10.47 -3.69 -14.67
N ASN A 86 10.13 -3.57 -15.96
CA ASN A 86 9.42 -4.62 -16.69
C ASN A 86 10.24 -5.91 -16.79
N LYS A 87 11.57 -5.82 -16.94
CA LYS A 87 12.47 -6.97 -16.93
C LYS A 87 12.49 -7.65 -15.55
N LYS A 88 12.60 -6.89 -14.45
CA LYS A 88 12.55 -7.44 -13.08
C LYS A 88 11.23 -8.12 -12.76
N ILE A 89 10.10 -7.61 -13.27
CA ILE A 89 8.78 -8.22 -13.07
C ILE A 89 8.71 -9.59 -13.75
N LYS A 90 9.17 -9.71 -15.01
CA LYS A 90 9.13 -10.98 -15.76
C LYS A 90 10.02 -12.08 -15.17
N VAL A 91 11.09 -11.73 -14.44
CA VAL A 91 12.01 -12.70 -13.80
C VAL A 91 11.49 -13.15 -12.43
N ALA A 92 10.58 -12.41 -11.82
CA ALA A 92 10.03 -12.68 -10.49
C ALA A 92 8.63 -13.33 -10.51
N VAL A 93 8.19 -13.83 -11.67
CA VAL A 93 6.96 -14.59 -11.90
C VAL A 93 7.32 -16.04 -12.22
#